data_AF-A0A1G3PGG1-F1
#
_entry.id   AF-A0A1G3PGG1-F1
#
_cell.length_a   1.000
_cell.length_b   1.000
_cell.length_c   1.000
_cell.angle_alpha   90.00
_cell.angle_beta   90.00
_cell.angle_gamma   90.00
#
_symmetry.space_group_name_H-M   'P 1'
#
loop_
_entity.id
_entity.type
_entity.pdbx_description
1 polymer ?
#
loop_
_entity_poly.entity_id
_entity_poly.type
_entity_poly.pdbx_seq_one_letter_code
_entity_poly.pdbx_strand_id
1 'polypeptide(L)' 'MKRRLMTKTNWILVIAGIVVTFLGFVMIRPISTNYDGLYAFISILVTIGGLVLVIIGLSAGFEPKDTEKA' A
#
# COMPACT_ATOMS: atom_id res chain seq x y z
N MET A 1 12.54 22.01 12.32
CA MET A 1 11.98 21.00 11.41
C MET A 1 10.49 20.85 11.73
N LYS A 2 9.58 21.50 10.99
CA LYS A 2 8.14 21.23 11.18
C LYS A 2 7.80 20.01 10.34
N ARG A 3 7.86 18.81 10.93
CA ARG A 3 7.22 17.62 10.34
C ARG A 3 5.77 18.02 10.05
N ARG A 4 5.39 18.14 8.79
CA ARG A 4 3.98 18.32 8.45
C ARG A 4 3.33 17.00 8.84
N LEU A 5 2.53 17.00 9.90
CA LEU A 5 1.73 15.85 10.29
C LEU A 5 0.95 15.39 9.04
N MET A 6 0.95 14.09 8.78
CA MET A 6 0.21 13.49 7.67
C MET A 6 -1.19 14.08 7.58
N THR A 7 -1.60 14.45 6.37
CA THR A 7 -2.96 14.91 6.13
C THR A 7 -3.95 13.77 6.39
N LYS A 8 -5.20 14.12 6.73
CA LYS A 8 -6.28 13.12 6.90
C LYS A 8 -6.42 12.25 5.65
N THR A 9 -6.23 12.82 4.47
CA THR A 9 -6.29 12.10 3.18
C THR A 9 -5.19 11.05 3.05
N ASN A 10 -3.95 11.36 3.46
CA ASN A 10 -2.85 10.40 3.44
C ASN A 10 -3.14 9.22 4.37
N TRP A 11 -3.70 9.49 5.55
CA TRP A 11 -4.12 8.46 6.48
C TRP A 11 -5.25 7.58 5.94
N ILE A 12 -6.22 8.16 5.24
CA ILE A 12 -7.29 7.39 4.57
C ILE A 12 -6.68 6.45 3.52
N LEU A 13 -5.72 6.94 2.74
CA LEU A 13 -4.99 6.15 1.75
C LEU A 13 -4.24 4.97 2.38
N VAL A 14 -3.56 5.21 3.50
CA VAL A 14 -2.87 4.16 4.27
C VAL A 14 -3.87 3.12 4.79
N ILE A 15 -4.96 3.55 5.42
CA ILE A 15 -5.99 2.64 5.95
C ILE A 15 -6.62 1.82 4.82
N ALA A 16 -6.95 2.45 3.70
CA ALA A 16 -7.49 1.77 2.52
C ALA A 16 -6.48 0.73 1.98
N GLY A 17 -5.20 1.09 1.89
CA GLY A 17 -4.14 0.17 1.48
C GLY A 17 -4.03 -1.04 2.42
N ILE A 18 -4.07 -0.83 3.73
CA ILE A 18 -4.06 -1.91 4.74
C ILE A 18 -5.26 -2.85 4.56
N VAL A 19 -6.45 -2.30 4.36
CA VAL A 19 -7.67 -3.10 4.14
C VAL A 19 -7.54 -3.93 2.86
N VAL A 20 -7.05 -3.35 1.77
CA VAL A 20 -6.83 -4.05 0.49
C VAL A 20 -5.78 -5.16 0.65
N THR A 21 -4.67 -4.90 1.34
CA THR A 21 -3.65 -5.93 1.62
C THR A 21 -4.22 -7.07 2.47
N PHE A 22 -5.07 -6.76 3.46
CA PHE A 22 -5.73 -7.77 4.28
C PHE A 22 -6.69 -8.64 3.45
N LEU A 23 -7.44 -8.05 2.51
CA LEU A 23 -8.25 -8.81 1.56
C LEU A 23 -7.39 -9.75 0.70
N GLY A 24 -6.25 -9.26 0.19
CA GLY A 24 -5.29 -10.09 -0.53
C GLY A 24 -4.81 -11.29 0.28
N PHE A 25 -4.48 -11.09 1.57
CA PHE A 25 -4.13 -12.19 2.48
C PHE A 25 -5.27 -13.20 2.66
N VAL A 26 -6.52 -12.74 2.85
CA VAL A 26 -7.69 -13.63 2.98
C VAL A 26 -7.89 -14.47 1.72
N MET A 27 -7.64 -13.90 0.53
CA MET A 27 -7.71 -14.62 -0.74
C MET A 27 -6.57 -15.62 -0.93
N ILE A 28 -5.34 -15.31 -0.46
CA ILE A 28 -4.20 -16.25 -0.52
C ILE A 28 -4.37 -17.41 0.46
N ARG A 29 -4.92 -17.17 1.65
CA ARG A 29 -5.03 -18.17 2.72
C ARG A 29 -5.56 -19.56 2.29
N PRO A 30 -6.61 -19.70 1.46
CA PRO A 30 -7.10 -21.02 1.03
C PRO A 30 -6.23 -21.69 -0.05
N ILE A 31 -5.23 -21.00 -0.61
CA ILE A 31 -4.38 -21.52 -1.68
C ILE A 31 -3.24 -22.33 -1.05
N SER A 32 -3.41 -23.65 -0.96
CA SER A 32 -2.43 -24.55 -0.34
C SER A 32 -1.44 -25.18 -1.33
N THR A 33 -1.80 -25.30 -2.61
CA THR A 33 -1.05 -26.14 -3.57
C THR A 33 -0.97 -25.60 -4.99
N ASN A 34 -1.86 -24.69 -5.41
CA ASN A 34 -1.89 -24.19 -6.79
C ASN A 34 -1.67 -22.68 -6.84
N TYR A 35 -0.40 -22.27 -6.84
CA TYR A 35 0.02 -20.87 -6.97
C TYR A 35 0.07 -20.37 -8.42
N ASP A 36 -0.02 -21.28 -9.40
CA ASP A 36 0.00 -20.94 -10.83
C ASP A 36 -1.39 -20.58 -11.38
N GLY A 37 -2.44 -20.75 -10.56
CA GLY A 37 -3.80 -20.42 -10.93
C GLY A 37 -4.05 -18.92 -11.04
N LEU A 38 -4.96 -18.52 -11.94
CA LEU A 38 -5.40 -17.13 -12.11
C LEU A 38 -5.86 -16.49 -10.78
N TYR A 39 -6.49 -17.29 -9.91
CA TYR A 39 -6.92 -16.83 -8.59
C TYR A 39 -5.74 -16.45 -7.68
N ALA A 40 -4.66 -17.24 -7.67
CA ALA A 40 -3.44 -16.93 -6.93
C ALA A 40 -2.78 -15.66 -7.45
N PHE A 41 -2.68 -15.53 -8.78
CA PHE A 41 -2.16 -14.33 -9.43
C PHE A 41 -2.95 -13.06 -9.04
N ILE A 42 -4.28 -13.10 -9.10
CA ILE A 42 -5.13 -11.97 -8.69
C ILE A 42 -4.93 -11.66 -7.21
N SER A 43 -4.86 -12.67 -6.35
CA SER A 43 -4.69 -12.48 -4.90
C SER A 43 -3.36 -11.80 -4.56
N ILE A 44 -2.29 -12.15 -5.28
CA ILE A 44 -0.98 -11.50 -5.18
C ILE A 44 -1.07 -10.05 -5.66
N LEU A 45 -1.71 -9.78 -6.81
CA LEU A 45 -1.89 -8.42 -7.31
C LEU A 45 -2.67 -7.53 -6.32
N VAL A 46 -3.72 -8.05 -5.71
CA VAL A 46 -4.48 -7.33 -4.67
C VAL A 46 -3.59 -7.02 -3.47
N THR A 47 -2.80 -7.99 -3.02
CA THR A 47 -1.86 -7.80 -1.89
C THR A 47 -0.83 -6.71 -2.20
N ILE A 48 -0.18 -6.78 -3.37
CA ILE A 48 0.82 -5.81 -3.82
C ILE A 48 0.19 -4.43 -4.03
N GLY A 49 -0.98 -4.35 -4.65
CA GLY A 49 -1.70 -3.09 -4.87
C GLY A 49 -2.03 -2.38 -3.55
N GLY A 50 -2.48 -3.14 -2.54
CA GLY A 50 -2.69 -2.60 -1.19
C GLY A 50 -1.42 -2.04 -0.57
N LEU A 51 -0.29 -2.76 -0.69
CA LEU A 51 1.01 -2.31 -0.18
C LEU A 51 1.49 -1.03 -0.90
N VAL A 52 1.31 -0.93 -2.21
CA VAL A 52 1.64 0.27 -2.98
C VAL A 52 0.81 1.47 -2.50
N LEU A 53 -0.48 1.29 -2.21
CA LEU A 53 -1.32 2.36 -1.64
C LEU A 53 -0.82 2.82 -0.27
N VAL A 54 -0.38 1.89 0.59
CA VAL A 54 0.24 2.22 1.87
C VAL A 54 1.52 3.03 1.66
N ILE A 55 2.40 2.58 0.77
CA ILE A 55 3.66 3.28 0.46
C ILE A 55 3.37 4.68 -0.06
N ILE A 56 2.46 4.85 -1.01
CA ILE A 56 2.09 6.17 -1.55
C ILE A 56 1.51 7.05 -0.45
N GLY A 57 0.60 6.53 0.37
CA GLY A 57 0.01 7.26 1.49
C GLY A 57 1.09 7.73 2.47
N LEU A 58 2.06 6.87 2.79
CA LEU A 58 3.22 7.18 3.63
C LEU A 58 4.14 8.22 3.00
N SER A 59 4.52 8.03 1.74
CA SER A 59 5.44 8.86 0.97
C SER A 59 4.89 10.25 0.66
N ALA A 60 3.57 10.42 0.53
CA ALA A 60 2.94 11.71 0.25
C ALA A 60 3.11 12.77 1.36
N GLY A 61 3.67 12.40 2.52
CA GLY A 61 4.07 13.33 3.59
C GLY A 61 5.57 13.64 3.66
N PHE A 62 6.39 12.97 2.84
CA PHE A 62 7.83 13.20 2.76
C PHE A 62 8.12 14.13 1.57
N GLU A 63 8.05 15.44 1.78
CA GLU A 63 8.68 16.37 0.84
C GLU A 63 10.20 16.10 0.85
N PRO A 64 10.84 15.82 -0.30
CA PRO A 64 12.29 15.82 -0.38
C PRO A 64 12.78 17.24 -0.10
N LYS A 65 13.70 17.39 0.85
CA LYS A 65 14.15 18.68 1.36
C LYS A 65 15.06 19.47 0.40
N ASP A 66 15.36 18.96 -0.79
CA ASP A 66 16.57 19.39 -1.52
C ASP A 66 16.28 19.91 -2.94
N THR A 67 15.37 20.88 -3.06
CA THR A 67 15.30 21.75 -4.27
C THR A 67 15.13 23.23 -3.94
N GLU A 68 15.62 23.67 -2.77
CA GLU A 68 15.89 25.09 -2.56
C GLU A 68 17.38 25.38 -2.83
N LYS A 69 17.62 26.03 -3.98
CA LYS A 69 18.81 26.82 -4.38
C LYS A 69 19.96 26.07 -5.06
N ALA A 70 19.82 25.91 -6.37
CA ALA A 70 20.91 26.17 -7.32
C ALA A 70 20.62 27.51 -8.01
#